data_AF-A0A7M3YG23-F1
#
_entry.id   AF-A0A7M3YG23-F1
#
_cell.length_a   1.000
_cell.length_b   1.000
_cell.length_c   1.000
_cell.angle_alpha   90.00
_cell.angle_beta   90.00
_cell.angle_gamma   90.00
#
_symmetry.space_group_name_H-M   'P 1'
#
loop_
_entity.id
_entity.type
_entity.pdbx_description
1 polymer ?
#
loop_
_entity_poly.entity_id
_entity_poly.type
_entity_poly.pdbx_seq_one_letter_code
_entity_poly.pdbx_strand_id
1 'polypeptide(L)'
;MRQGLPRIPKDRIAVLIGSKGATAKALREASGSKEFHIDSESGDVEVVWGEPGSYDPIKAMKFPDVIKAIGRGMAPNAAIRLLEDGNFFEMVDLKDFVGKRAHQQRRIRARIIGSQGKIRRLIENLTDVEITIYKSTVVLVGDADGLGLARQAIEMIAGGSEHGSVLAFLERSRKRMKVDNRSLEYIETRRDEGRSDGFDGLVPGLADISERRGRRLRASQIDPQDDEAVEAMMEMAEDESVTWEEE
;
A
#
# COMPACT_ATOMS: atom_id res chain seq x y z
N MET A 1 -23.06 12.26 20.87
CA MET A 1 -22.54 11.00 21.49
C MET A 1 -21.42 11.35 22.47
N ARG A 2 -21.38 10.80 23.69
CA ARG A 2 -20.24 10.98 24.61
C ARG A 2 -19.26 9.81 24.45
N GLN A 3 -17.96 10.11 24.40
CA GLN A 3 -16.90 9.11 24.27
C GLN A 3 -15.78 9.43 25.27
N GLY A 4 -15.45 8.46 26.12
CA GLY A 4 -14.26 8.54 26.97
C GLY A 4 -13.00 8.26 26.17
N LEU A 5 -11.96 9.05 26.38
CA LEU A 5 -10.69 8.95 25.67
C LEU A 5 -9.57 8.41 26.58
N PRO A 6 -8.44 7.95 25.99
CA PRO A 6 -7.31 7.47 26.77
C PRO A 6 -6.80 8.51 27.76
N ARG A 7 -6.64 8.10 29.02
CA ARG A 7 -6.09 8.94 30.08
C ARG A 7 -4.67 9.41 29.74
N ILE A 8 -4.40 10.68 30.03
CA ILE A 8 -3.12 11.32 29.73
C ILE A 8 -2.24 11.39 30.99
N PRO A 9 -0.92 11.17 30.87
CA PRO A 9 0.01 11.42 31.97
C PRO A 9 -0.06 12.87 32.46
N LYS A 10 0.05 13.07 33.78
CA LYS A 10 -0.04 14.40 34.41
C LYS A 10 0.93 15.43 33.83
N ASP A 11 2.13 15.00 33.44
CA ASP A 11 3.15 15.87 32.83
C ASP A 11 2.79 16.36 31.41
N ARG A 12 1.74 15.81 30.79
CA ARG A 12 1.31 16.12 29.43
C ARG A 12 -0.05 16.82 29.34
N ILE A 13 -0.78 16.95 30.45
CA ILE A 13 -2.07 17.66 30.49
C ILE A 13 -1.91 19.11 30.01
N ALA A 14 -0.88 19.81 30.48
CA ALA A 14 -0.59 21.19 30.07
C ALA A 14 -0.37 21.34 28.56
N VAL A 15 0.20 20.32 27.90
CA VAL A 15 0.45 20.31 26.45
C VAL A 15 -0.83 20.05 25.68
N LEU A 16 -1.74 19.20 26.21
CA LEU A 16 -3.04 18.96 25.59
C LEU A 16 -3.93 20.22 25.65
N ILE A 17 -3.93 20.93 26.77
CA ILE A 17 -4.68 22.18 26.93
C ILE A 17 -4.04 23.28 26.07
N GLY A 18 -2.70 23.40 26.15
CA GLY A 18 -1.93 24.46 25.50
C GLY A 18 -2.06 25.82 26.20
N SER A 19 -1.32 26.81 25.71
CA SER A 19 -1.38 28.16 26.24
C SER A 19 -2.81 28.72 26.13
N LYS A 20 -3.43 29.05 27.26
CA LYS A 20 -4.81 29.56 27.33
C LYS A 20 -5.85 28.66 26.62
N GLY A 21 -5.62 27.34 26.54
CA GLY A 21 -6.54 26.42 25.86
C GLY A 21 -6.43 26.40 24.33
N ALA A 22 -5.41 27.04 23.74
CA ALA A 22 -5.25 27.12 22.29
C ALA A 22 -5.19 25.74 21.61
N THR A 23 -4.50 24.77 22.23
CA THR A 23 -4.35 23.42 21.68
C THR A 23 -5.65 22.64 21.78
N ALA A 24 -6.33 22.69 22.93
CA ALA A 24 -7.65 22.08 23.09
C ALA A 24 -8.66 22.63 22.07
N LYS A 25 -8.63 23.95 21.81
CA LYS A 25 -9.45 24.58 20.79
C LYS A 25 -9.12 24.07 19.38
N ALA A 26 -7.84 23.99 19.03
CA ALA A 26 -7.40 23.48 17.73
C ALA A 26 -7.79 22.01 17.51
N LEU A 27 -7.66 21.16 18.54
CA LEU A 27 -8.07 19.76 18.48
C LEU A 27 -9.58 19.60 18.30
N ARG A 28 -10.37 20.43 18.98
CA ARG A 28 -11.83 20.47 18.83
C ARG A 28 -12.22 20.87 17.40
N GLU A 29 -11.61 21.93 16.87
CA GLU A 29 -11.86 22.41 15.51
C GLU A 29 -11.45 21.40 14.44
N ALA A 30 -10.28 20.77 14.58
CA ALA A 30 -9.80 19.76 13.63
C ALA A 30 -10.65 18.48 13.63
N SER A 31 -11.13 18.06 14.81
CA SER A 31 -11.97 16.86 14.96
C SER A 31 -13.43 17.09 14.60
N GLY A 32 -13.93 18.33 14.65
CA GLY A 32 -15.36 18.64 14.50
C GLY A 32 -16.19 18.22 15.72
N SER A 33 -15.56 18.07 16.89
CA SER A 33 -16.27 17.74 18.13
C SER A 33 -17.01 18.96 18.71
N LYS A 34 -18.13 18.70 19.40
CA LYS A 34 -18.96 19.77 19.99
C LYS A 34 -18.33 20.31 21.26
N GLU A 35 -17.94 19.42 22.16
CA GLU A 35 -17.28 19.75 23.42
C GLU A 35 -16.09 18.82 23.68
N PHE A 36 -15.05 19.36 24.30
CA PHE A 36 -13.85 18.63 24.68
C PHE A 36 -13.51 18.99 26.12
N HIS A 37 -13.67 18.03 27.03
CA HIS A 37 -13.52 18.20 28.46
C HIS A 37 -12.25 17.47 28.93
N ILE A 38 -11.43 18.19 29.70
CA ILE A 38 -10.16 17.67 30.22
C ILE A 38 -10.17 17.93 31.72
N ASP A 39 -10.15 16.86 32.51
CA ASP A 39 -9.94 16.96 33.95
C ASP A 39 -8.43 17.11 34.24
N SER A 40 -8.07 18.24 34.84
CA SER A 40 -6.68 18.58 35.13
C SER A 40 -6.09 17.84 36.35
N GLU A 41 -6.93 17.29 37.23
CA GLU A 41 -6.49 16.55 38.42
C GLU A 41 -6.29 15.06 38.13
N SER A 42 -7.28 14.44 37.48
CA SER A 42 -7.26 13.03 37.12
C SER A 42 -6.48 12.77 35.82
N GLY A 43 -6.52 13.70 34.86
CA GLY A 43 -6.01 13.49 33.50
C GLY A 43 -6.99 12.71 32.60
N ASP A 44 -8.24 12.56 33.04
CA ASP A 44 -9.31 11.97 32.26
C ASP A 44 -9.79 12.95 31.19
N VAL A 45 -10.07 12.41 30.01
CA VAL A 45 -10.42 13.21 28.83
C VAL A 45 -11.70 12.65 28.26
N GLU A 46 -12.67 13.54 28.06
CA GLU A 46 -13.97 13.21 27.48
C GLU A 46 -14.25 14.10 26.28
N VAL A 47 -14.83 13.51 25.23
CA VAL A 47 -15.30 14.25 24.06
C VAL A 47 -16.79 14.03 23.89
N VAL A 48 -17.48 15.13 23.58
CA VAL A 48 -18.88 15.12 23.21
C VAL A 48 -18.98 15.42 21.72
N TRP A 49 -19.38 14.41 20.97
CA TRP A 49 -19.74 14.53 19.57
C TRP A 49 -21.16 15.06 19.42
N GLY A 50 -21.43 15.74 18.31
CA GLY A 50 -22.75 16.25 17.97
C GLY A 50 -23.76 15.15 17.64
N GLU A 51 -24.82 15.53 16.93
CA GLU A 51 -25.82 14.59 16.45
C GLU A 51 -25.23 13.69 15.35
N PRO A 52 -25.69 12.44 15.20
CA PRO A 52 -25.26 11.58 14.11
C PRO A 52 -25.42 12.28 12.76
N GLY A 53 -24.35 12.33 11.96
CA GLY A 53 -24.32 13.07 10.68
C GLY A 53 -23.79 14.51 10.79
N SER A 54 -23.63 15.06 12.00
CA SER A 54 -23.03 16.40 12.20
C SER A 54 -21.50 16.36 12.31
N TYR A 55 -20.91 15.18 12.43
CA TYR A 55 -19.48 14.98 12.60
C TYR A 55 -19.00 13.83 11.72
N ASP A 56 -17.72 13.86 11.36
CA ASP A 56 -17.09 12.82 10.57
C ASP A 56 -16.82 11.57 11.45
N PRO A 57 -17.45 10.41 11.16
CA PRO A 57 -17.26 9.19 11.93
C PRO A 57 -15.81 8.69 11.91
N ILE A 58 -15.08 8.89 10.82
CA ILE A 58 -13.70 8.44 10.67
C ILE A 58 -12.80 9.23 11.62
N LYS A 59 -12.97 10.55 11.67
CA LYS A 59 -12.25 11.41 12.62
C LYS A 59 -12.58 11.04 14.06
N ALA A 60 -13.84 10.73 14.37
CA ALA A 60 -14.23 10.27 15.71
C ALA A 60 -13.57 8.94 16.10
N MET A 61 -13.38 8.03 15.14
CA MET A 61 -12.65 6.77 15.36
C MET A 61 -11.14 6.99 15.55
N LYS A 62 -10.53 7.93 14.83
CA LYS A 62 -9.09 8.25 14.93
C LYS A 62 -8.74 9.14 16.13
N PHE A 63 -9.69 9.90 16.67
CA PHE A 63 -9.43 10.87 17.74
C PHE A 63 -8.80 10.29 19.02
N PRO A 64 -9.19 9.10 19.52
CA PRO A 64 -8.50 8.45 20.63
C PRO A 64 -6.99 8.27 20.39
N ASP A 65 -6.58 7.95 19.16
CA ASP A 65 -5.17 7.78 18.80
C ASP A 65 -4.42 9.12 18.76
N VAL A 66 -5.08 10.21 18.35
CA VAL A 66 -4.52 11.58 18.45
C VAL A 66 -4.17 11.90 19.91
N ILE A 67 -5.12 11.67 20.82
CA ILE A 67 -4.92 11.92 22.25
C ILE A 67 -3.80 11.05 22.81
N LYS A 68 -3.78 9.76 22.43
CA LYS A 68 -2.74 8.81 22.81
C LYS A 68 -1.36 9.25 22.31
N ALA A 69 -1.25 9.77 21.08
CA ALA A 69 -0.02 10.30 20.52
C ALA A 69 0.52 11.49 21.31
N ILE A 70 -0.34 12.48 21.63
CA ILE A 70 0.04 13.67 22.42
C ILE A 70 0.47 13.28 23.83
N GLY A 71 -0.27 12.36 24.46
CA GLY A 71 0.06 11.81 25.77
C GLY A 71 1.38 11.03 25.79
N ARG A 72 1.83 10.52 24.64
CA ARG A 72 3.13 9.89 24.44
C ARG A 72 4.15 10.81 23.77
N GLY A 73 4.01 12.12 23.98
CA GLY A 73 5.05 13.09 23.68
C GLY A 73 4.98 13.76 22.31
N MET A 74 4.09 13.32 21.41
CA MET A 74 3.93 13.92 20.08
C MET A 74 3.48 15.39 20.19
N ALA A 75 3.95 16.21 19.26
CA ALA A 75 3.51 17.60 19.17
C ALA A 75 2.03 17.66 18.74
N PRO A 76 1.21 18.58 19.26
CA PRO A 76 -0.20 18.64 18.87
C PRO A 76 -0.42 18.83 17.37
N ASN A 77 0.37 19.68 16.70
CA ASN A 77 0.26 19.91 15.26
C ASN A 77 0.52 18.64 14.44
N ALA A 78 1.48 17.82 14.88
CA ALA A 78 1.79 16.53 14.30
C ALA A 78 0.66 15.52 14.50
N ALA A 79 0.11 15.48 15.72
CA ALA A 79 -0.99 14.58 16.06
C ALA A 79 -2.28 14.94 15.29
N ILE A 80 -2.52 16.22 14.99
CA ILE A 80 -3.66 16.65 14.16
C ILE A 80 -3.60 16.06 12.75
N ARG A 81 -2.40 15.85 12.17
CA ARG A 81 -2.25 15.20 10.84
C ARG A 81 -2.86 13.81 10.80
N LEU A 82 -2.97 13.11 11.93
CA LEU A 82 -3.63 11.80 11.99
C LEU A 82 -5.13 11.88 11.62
N LEU A 83 -5.77 13.04 11.81
CA LEU A 83 -7.17 13.25 11.42
C LEU A 83 -7.36 13.41 9.91
N GLU A 84 -6.27 13.60 9.16
CA GLU A 84 -6.29 13.60 7.70
C GLU A 84 -6.43 12.17 7.15
N ASP A 85 -6.89 12.06 5.91
CA ASP A 85 -7.02 10.78 5.23
C ASP A 85 -5.66 10.20 4.88
N GLY A 86 -5.57 8.87 4.82
CA GLY A 86 -4.31 8.16 4.54
C GLY A 86 -3.31 8.14 5.69
N ASN A 87 -3.47 8.94 6.75
CA ASN A 87 -2.60 8.87 7.91
C ASN A 87 -3.10 7.85 8.95
N PHE A 88 -2.17 7.06 9.48
CA PHE A 88 -2.41 6.06 10.50
C PHE A 88 -1.49 6.29 11.71
N PHE A 89 -1.87 5.69 12.83
CA PHE A 89 -1.16 5.79 14.10
C PHE A 89 -0.56 4.45 14.47
N GLU A 90 0.65 4.49 15.00
CA GLU A 90 1.27 3.29 15.52
C GLU A 90 2.21 3.58 16.70
N MET A 91 2.35 2.58 17.56
CA MET A 91 3.13 2.66 18.77
C MET A 91 3.99 1.41 18.94
N VAL A 92 5.28 1.62 19.15
CA VAL A 92 6.25 0.57 19.46
C VAL A 92 6.76 0.76 20.90
N ASP A 93 6.58 -0.23 21.77
CA ASP A 93 7.18 -0.22 23.11
C ASP A 93 8.57 -0.87 23.07
N LEU A 94 9.61 -0.10 23.40
CA LEU A 94 10.98 -0.59 23.45
C LEU A 94 11.17 -1.69 24.51
N LYS A 95 10.25 -1.78 25.49
CA LYS A 95 10.26 -2.86 26.49
C LYS A 95 10.09 -4.24 25.86
N ASP A 96 9.42 -4.34 24.71
CA ASP A 96 9.18 -5.62 24.07
C ASP A 96 10.47 -6.21 23.49
N PHE A 97 11.46 -5.36 23.21
CA PHE A 97 12.77 -5.76 22.65
C PHE A 97 13.86 -5.97 23.70
N VAL A 98 13.92 -5.14 24.74
CA VAL A 98 15.00 -5.21 25.77
C VAL A 98 14.54 -5.52 27.18
N GLY A 99 13.23 -5.75 27.35
CA GLY A 99 12.61 -5.95 28.65
C GLY A 99 12.63 -4.70 29.52
N LYS A 100 12.54 -4.91 30.83
CA LYS A 100 12.32 -3.85 31.82
C LYS A 100 13.61 -3.10 32.25
N ARG A 101 14.77 -3.41 31.66
CA ARG A 101 16.06 -2.84 32.09
C ARG A 101 16.21 -1.39 31.59
N ALA A 102 16.14 -0.42 32.51
CA ALA A 102 16.18 1.01 32.20
C ALA A 102 17.44 1.44 31.42
N HIS A 103 18.61 0.89 31.75
CA HIS A 103 19.87 1.19 31.04
C HIS A 103 19.82 0.74 29.57
N GLN A 104 19.26 -0.44 29.31
CA GLN A 104 19.11 -0.99 27.96
C GLN A 104 18.14 -0.14 27.13
N GLN A 105 16.99 0.24 27.71
CA GLN A 105 16.03 1.14 27.06
C GLN A 105 16.63 2.51 26.74
N ARG A 106 17.43 3.08 27.67
CA ARG A 106 18.14 4.35 27.43
C ARG A 106 19.12 4.23 26.26
N ARG A 107 19.87 3.13 26.18
CA ARG A 107 20.84 2.90 25.09
C ARG A 107 20.14 2.75 23.75
N ILE A 108 19.07 1.96 23.64
CA ILE A 108 18.33 1.80 22.39
C ILE A 108 17.67 3.11 21.97
N ARG A 109 17.02 3.81 22.91
CA ARG A 109 16.48 5.14 22.64
C ARG A 109 17.54 6.07 22.07
N ALA A 110 18.76 6.06 22.63
CA ALA A 110 19.86 6.86 22.12
C ALA A 110 20.31 6.43 20.71
N ARG A 111 20.30 5.13 20.38
CA ARG A 111 20.57 4.64 19.01
C ARG A 111 19.51 5.11 18.01
N ILE A 112 18.23 4.97 18.33
CA ILE A 112 17.11 5.39 17.46
C ILE A 112 17.18 6.89 17.19
N ILE A 113 17.44 7.71 18.21
CA ILE A 113 17.64 9.16 18.03
C ILE A 113 18.90 9.41 17.19
N GLY A 114 19.99 8.72 17.51
CA GLY A 114 21.31 8.97 16.95
C GLY A 114 21.90 10.29 17.43
N SER A 115 23.12 10.59 16.99
CA SER A 115 23.80 11.84 17.34
C SER A 115 22.98 13.05 16.90
N GLN A 116 22.56 13.90 17.83
CA GLN A 116 21.75 15.11 17.55
C GLN A 116 20.44 14.83 16.78
N GLY A 117 19.87 13.62 16.91
CA GLY A 117 18.65 13.25 16.18
C GLY A 117 18.87 12.90 14.70
N LYS A 118 20.12 12.75 14.24
CA LYS A 118 20.44 12.49 12.82
C LYS A 118 19.77 11.23 12.29
N ILE A 119 19.81 10.12 13.04
CA ILE A 119 19.24 8.85 12.57
C ILE A 119 17.73 8.93 12.50
N ARG A 120 17.08 9.47 13.54
CA ARG A 120 15.63 9.71 13.53
C ARG A 120 15.20 10.52 12.31
N ARG A 121 15.87 11.65 12.04
CA ARG A 121 15.57 12.52 10.88
C ARG A 121 15.76 11.81 9.55
N LEU A 122 16.78 10.96 9.42
CA LEU A 122 16.99 10.19 8.19
C LEU A 122 15.88 9.17 7.97
N ILE A 123 15.44 8.48 9.02
CA ILE A 123 14.31 7.54 8.94
C ILE A 123 13.02 8.31 8.58
N GLU A 124 12.75 9.42 9.27
CA GLU A 124 11.61 10.33 8.97
C GLU A 124 11.60 10.72 7.48
N ASN A 125 12.73 11.19 6.94
CA ASN A 125 12.84 11.62 5.53
C ASN A 125 12.79 10.49 4.49
N LEU A 126 13.13 9.25 4.87
CA LEU A 126 13.11 8.10 3.97
C LEU A 126 11.73 7.45 3.92
N THR A 127 10.95 7.58 4.99
CA THR A 127 9.64 6.94 5.16
C THR A 127 8.48 7.92 5.09
N ASP A 128 8.75 9.23 5.11
CA ASP A 128 7.76 10.31 5.19
C ASP A 128 6.82 10.19 6.41
N VAL A 129 7.32 9.54 7.49
CA VAL A 129 6.65 9.33 8.77
C VAL A 129 7.20 10.30 9.82
N GLU A 130 6.32 10.78 10.70
CA GLU A 130 6.72 11.56 11.86
C GLU A 130 6.97 10.68 13.08
N ILE A 131 8.17 10.78 13.66
CA ILE A 131 8.64 9.91 14.75
C ILE A 131 8.80 10.71 16.03
N THR A 132 8.04 10.34 17.06
CA THR A 132 8.23 10.89 18.42
C THR A 132 8.63 9.81 19.40
N ILE A 133 9.64 10.09 20.22
CA ILE A 133 10.16 9.14 21.20
C ILE A 133 9.97 9.69 22.61
N TYR A 134 9.19 8.99 23.43
CA TYR A 134 8.85 9.41 24.78
C TYR A 134 9.04 8.27 25.77
N LYS A 135 9.96 8.46 26.73
CA LYS A 135 10.36 7.47 27.74
C LYS A 135 10.81 6.15 27.09
N SER A 136 9.93 5.15 27.05
CA SER A 136 10.16 3.80 26.50
C SER A 136 9.33 3.52 25.24
N THR A 137 8.53 4.49 24.81
CA THR A 137 7.60 4.33 23.69
C THR A 137 8.07 5.16 22.51
N VAL A 138 7.99 4.58 21.32
CA VAL A 138 8.13 5.29 20.05
C VAL A 138 6.75 5.37 19.41
N VAL A 139 6.37 6.57 19.01
CA VAL A 139 5.11 6.87 18.34
C VAL A 139 5.41 7.25 16.90
N LEU A 140 4.64 6.67 15.98
CA LEU A 140 4.76 6.86 14.54
C LEU A 140 3.42 7.33 13.99
N VAL A 141 3.47 8.35 13.13
CA VAL A 141 2.30 8.84 12.38
C VAL A 141 2.69 9.10 10.94
N GLY A 142 1.95 8.54 9.99
CA GLY A 142 2.16 8.72 8.56
C GLY A 142 1.30 7.78 7.73
N ASP A 143 1.66 7.60 6.46
CA ASP A 143 0.98 6.68 5.54
C ASP A 143 1.27 5.22 5.88
N ALA A 144 0.39 4.31 5.46
CA ALA A 144 0.45 2.88 5.76
C ALA A 144 1.78 2.24 5.35
N ASP A 145 2.26 2.53 4.13
CA ASP A 145 3.52 1.97 3.63
C ASP A 145 4.73 2.52 4.40
N GLY A 146 4.74 3.84 4.61
CA GLY A 146 5.79 4.53 5.36
C GLY A 146 5.88 4.02 6.79
N LEU A 147 4.73 3.81 7.45
CA LEU A 147 4.63 3.26 8.80
C LEU A 147 5.22 1.86 8.89
N GLY A 148 4.88 0.98 7.95
CA GLY A 148 5.44 -0.38 7.92
C GLY A 148 6.97 -0.37 7.86
N LEU A 149 7.54 0.48 7.00
CA LEU A 149 9.00 0.63 6.88
C LEU A 149 9.63 1.27 8.12
N ALA A 150 9.01 2.31 8.69
CA ALA A 150 9.51 3.00 9.87
C ALA A 150 9.49 2.10 11.10
N ARG A 151 8.40 1.34 11.30
CA ARG A 151 8.28 0.29 12.33
C ARG A 151 9.44 -0.68 12.20
N GLN A 152 9.59 -1.31 11.03
CA GLN A 152 10.64 -2.31 10.82
C GLN A 152 12.04 -1.73 11.05
N ALA A 153 12.31 -0.50 10.62
CA ALA A 153 13.59 0.16 10.88
C ALA A 153 13.86 0.35 12.39
N ILE A 154 12.85 0.75 13.17
CA ILE A 154 12.98 0.88 14.62
C ILE A 154 13.21 -0.48 15.27
N GLU A 155 12.49 -1.51 14.84
CA GLU A 155 12.65 -2.88 15.34
C GLU A 155 14.05 -3.43 15.05
N MET A 156 14.61 -3.18 13.85
CA MET A 156 15.97 -3.55 13.51
C MET A 156 17.00 -2.86 14.43
N ILE A 157 16.86 -1.54 14.67
CA ILE A 157 17.74 -0.80 15.58
C ILE A 157 17.63 -1.33 17.00
N ALA A 158 16.40 -1.62 17.46
CA ALA A 158 16.12 -2.15 18.78
C ALA A 158 16.67 -3.58 18.94
N GLY A 159 16.59 -4.41 17.90
CA GLY A 159 17.17 -5.75 17.81
C GLY A 159 18.68 -5.78 17.70
N GLY A 160 19.33 -4.61 17.56
CA GLY A 160 20.78 -4.48 17.62
C GLY A 160 21.46 -4.18 16.29
N SER A 161 20.75 -4.13 15.17
CA SER A 161 21.32 -3.85 13.86
C SER A 161 22.08 -2.52 13.80
N GLU A 162 23.10 -2.48 12.93
CA GLU A 162 23.86 -1.26 12.67
C GLU A 162 23.02 -0.24 11.89
N HIS A 163 23.22 1.05 12.19
CA HIS A 163 22.47 2.12 11.53
C HIS A 163 22.64 2.10 10.01
N GLY A 164 23.84 1.80 9.51
CA GLY A 164 24.12 1.72 8.08
C GLY A 164 23.28 0.65 7.38
N SER A 165 23.12 -0.52 8.00
CA SER A 165 22.29 -1.62 7.48
C SER A 165 20.81 -1.24 7.41
N VAL A 166 20.32 -0.52 8.43
CA VAL A 166 18.93 -0.05 8.51
C VAL A 166 18.65 1.00 7.43
N LEU A 167 19.55 1.97 7.25
CA LEU A 167 19.41 2.99 6.22
C LEU A 167 19.47 2.39 4.81
N ALA A 168 20.40 1.47 4.55
CA ALA A 168 20.47 0.76 3.28
C ALA A 168 19.23 -0.11 3.02
N PHE A 169 18.60 -0.64 4.06
CA PHE A 169 17.30 -1.32 3.94
C PHE A 169 16.19 -0.34 3.52
N LEU A 170 16.08 0.82 4.18
CA LEU A 170 15.07 1.83 3.86
C LEU A 170 15.24 2.39 2.44
N GLU A 171 16.49 2.68 2.02
CA GLU A 171 16.78 3.16 0.67
C GLU A 171 16.40 2.14 -0.41
N ARG A 172 16.72 0.86 -0.19
CA ARG A 172 16.33 -0.22 -1.12
C ARG A 172 14.82 -0.38 -1.19
N SER A 173 14.14 -0.32 -0.05
CA SER A 173 12.68 -0.44 0.03
C SER A 173 11.99 0.72 -0.69
N ARG A 174 12.47 1.96 -0.47
CA ARG A 174 11.97 3.15 -1.19
C ARG A 174 12.18 3.04 -2.70
N LYS A 175 13.33 2.52 -3.14
CA LYS A 175 13.59 2.29 -4.57
C LYS A 175 12.63 1.25 -5.16
N ARG A 176 12.36 0.17 -4.41
CA ARG A 176 11.41 -0.87 -4.81
C ARG A 176 9.99 -0.31 -4.97
N MET A 177 9.49 0.40 -3.95
CA MET A 177 8.16 1.01 -4.01
C MET A 177 7.98 1.96 -5.20
N LYS A 178 9.02 2.74 -5.55
CA LYS A 178 8.98 3.60 -6.75
C LYS A 178 8.87 2.80 -8.06
N VAL A 179 9.52 1.64 -8.14
CA VAL A 179 9.44 0.76 -9.30
C VAL A 179 8.06 0.09 -9.36
N ASP A 180 7.56 -0.40 -8.22
CA ASP A 180 6.26 -1.07 -8.12
C ASP A 180 5.12 -0.09 -8.49
N ASN A 181 5.11 1.12 -7.93
CA ASN A 181 4.13 2.14 -8.29
C ASN A 181 4.16 2.51 -9.78
N ARG A 182 5.36 2.60 -10.38
CA ARG A 182 5.50 2.85 -11.82
C ARG A 182 4.97 1.70 -12.66
N SER A 183 5.11 0.46 -12.20
CA SER A 183 4.64 -0.71 -12.93
C SER A 183 3.11 -0.81 -12.97
N LEU A 184 2.42 -0.28 -11.96
CA LEU A 184 0.95 -0.23 -11.89
C LEU A 184 0.35 0.75 -12.91
N GLU A 185 0.99 1.89 -13.16
CA GLU A 185 0.54 2.87 -14.17
C GLU A 185 0.63 2.33 -15.61
N TYR A 186 1.44 1.29 -15.86
CA TYR A 186 1.65 0.76 -17.22
C TYR A 186 0.63 -0.31 -17.63
N ILE A 187 -0.27 -0.72 -16.74
CA ILE A 187 -1.39 -1.59 -17.10
C ILE A 187 -2.59 -0.71 -17.48
N GLU A 188 -2.45 0.05 -18.57
CA GLU A 188 -3.64 0.26 -19.41
C GLU A 188 -3.98 -1.11 -19.97
N THR A 189 -4.97 -1.79 -19.39
CA THR A 189 -5.67 -2.84 -20.12
C THR A 189 -6.18 -2.17 -21.38
N ARG A 190 -5.46 -2.35 -22.50
CA ARG A 190 -6.06 -2.25 -23.82
C ARG A 190 -7.32 -3.07 -23.70
N ARG A 191 -8.47 -2.40 -23.66
CA ARG A 191 -9.72 -3.09 -23.93
C ARG A 191 -9.49 -3.69 -25.29
N ASP A 192 -9.44 -5.02 -25.33
CA ASP A 192 -9.40 -5.75 -26.58
C ASP A 192 -10.76 -5.49 -27.22
N GLU A 193 -10.86 -4.35 -27.92
CA GLU A 193 -11.95 -4.08 -28.83
C GLU A 193 -11.72 -4.99 -30.04
N GLY A 194 -12.10 -6.25 -29.88
CA GLY A 194 -12.57 -7.11 -30.97
C GLY A 194 -11.54 -7.53 -32.02
N ARG A 195 -10.26 -7.76 -31.69
CA ARG A 195 -9.40 -8.53 -32.61
C ARG A 195 -9.50 -10.02 -32.34
N SER A 196 -10.46 -10.66 -32.98
CA SER A 196 -10.40 -12.10 -33.27
C SER A 196 -9.37 -12.38 -34.36
N ASP A 197 -8.14 -11.91 -34.22
CA ASP A 197 -7.06 -12.34 -35.11
C ASP A 197 -6.52 -13.63 -34.53
N GLY A 198 -7.19 -14.73 -34.88
CA GLY A 198 -6.66 -16.08 -34.67
C GLY A 198 -5.26 -16.21 -35.29
N PHE A 199 -4.60 -17.33 -35.01
CA PHE A 199 -3.22 -17.60 -35.42
C PHE A 199 -2.93 -17.38 -36.92
N ASP A 200 -3.96 -17.36 -37.76
CA ASP A 200 -3.94 -16.99 -39.19
C ASP A 200 -3.45 -15.56 -39.47
N GLY A 201 -3.69 -14.60 -38.58
CA GLY A 201 -3.24 -13.21 -38.76
C GLY A 201 -1.74 -13.01 -38.52
N LEU A 202 -1.09 -13.98 -37.86
CA LEU A 202 0.33 -13.90 -37.49
C LEU A 202 1.26 -14.48 -38.57
N VAL A 203 0.76 -15.37 -39.42
CA VAL A 203 1.55 -16.08 -40.42
C VAL A 203 0.87 -15.98 -41.79
N PRO A 204 1.30 -15.03 -42.64
CA PRO A 204 0.78 -14.90 -43.99
C PRO A 204 0.94 -16.22 -44.77
N GLY A 205 -0.16 -16.74 -45.33
CA GLY A 205 -0.18 -17.95 -46.17
C GLY A 205 -0.32 -19.29 -45.44
N LEU A 206 -0.57 -19.30 -44.12
CA LEU A 206 -0.80 -20.55 -43.38
C LEU A 206 -2.13 -21.23 -43.76
N ALA A 207 -3.18 -20.44 -43.98
CA ALA A 207 -4.49 -20.91 -44.46
C ALA A 207 -4.38 -21.67 -45.79
N ASP A 208 -3.56 -21.18 -46.72
CA ASP A 208 -3.37 -21.77 -48.06
C ASP A 208 -2.72 -23.16 -48.01
N ILE A 209 -1.87 -23.41 -47.00
CA ILE A 209 -1.19 -24.70 -46.81
C ILE A 209 -2.16 -25.76 -46.29
N SER A 210 -3.09 -25.38 -45.41
CA SER A 210 -4.14 -26.27 -44.90
C SER A 210 -5.05 -26.75 -46.03
N GLU A 211 -5.48 -25.84 -46.91
CA GLU A 211 -6.32 -26.19 -48.05
C GLU A 211 -5.63 -27.12 -49.05
N ARG A 212 -4.34 -26.89 -49.37
CA ARG A 212 -3.57 -27.77 -50.27
C ARG A 212 -3.48 -29.20 -49.75
N ARG A 213 -3.44 -29.39 -48.43
CA ARG A 213 -3.38 -30.73 -47.81
C ARG A 213 -4.74 -31.44 -47.85
N GLY A 214 -5.85 -30.70 -47.73
CA GLY A 214 -7.20 -31.25 -47.84
C GLY A 214 -7.55 -31.72 -49.26
N ARG A 215 -7.00 -31.07 -50.30
CA ARG A 215 -7.28 -31.41 -51.71
C ARG A 215 -6.66 -32.75 -52.16
N ARG A 216 -5.46 -33.09 -51.67
CA ARG A 216 -4.81 -34.39 -51.94
C ARG A 216 -5.58 -35.61 -51.44
N LEU A 217 -6.49 -35.43 -50.48
CA LEU A 217 -7.25 -36.52 -49.86
C LEU A 217 -8.62 -36.75 -50.52
N ARG A 218 -9.02 -35.95 -51.52
CA ARG A 218 -10.29 -36.18 -52.24
C ARG A 218 -10.23 -37.37 -53.21
N ALA A 219 -9.04 -37.82 -53.60
CA ALA A 219 -8.87 -38.94 -54.53
C ALA A 219 -9.13 -40.33 -53.90
N SER A 220 -9.26 -40.45 -52.58
CA SER A 220 -9.32 -41.78 -51.92
C SER A 220 -10.68 -42.17 -51.31
N GLN A 221 -11.71 -41.33 -51.42
CA GLN A 221 -13.03 -41.61 -50.82
C GLN A 221 -14.20 -41.19 -51.72
N ILE A 222 -14.23 -41.68 -52.96
CA ILE A 222 -15.42 -41.53 -53.81
C ILE A 222 -16.05 -42.91 -53.95
N ASP A 223 -17.35 -43.00 -53.67
CA ASP A 223 -18.14 -44.23 -53.82
C ASP A 223 -18.36 -44.50 -55.33
N PRO A 224 -17.94 -45.65 -55.88
CA PRO A 224 -18.10 -45.95 -57.30
C PRO A 224 -19.55 -46.06 -57.79
N GLN A 225 -20.54 -46.07 -56.90
CA GLN A 225 -21.97 -46.10 -57.27
C GLN A 225 -22.63 -44.71 -57.33
N ASP A 226 -21.90 -43.65 -56.98
CA ASP A 226 -22.36 -42.27 -57.09
C ASP A 226 -21.84 -41.64 -58.40
N ASP A 227 -22.63 -41.75 -59.46
CA ASP A 227 -22.27 -41.32 -60.81
C ASP A 227 -21.90 -39.81 -60.87
N GLU A 228 -22.53 -38.98 -60.04
CA GLU A 228 -22.32 -37.52 -60.02
C GLU A 228 -20.99 -37.16 -59.34
N ALA A 229 -20.62 -37.87 -58.27
CA ALA A 229 -19.33 -37.72 -57.60
C ALA A 229 -18.16 -38.24 -58.44
N VAL A 230 -18.39 -39.29 -59.25
CA VAL A 230 -17.40 -39.82 -60.20
C VAL A 230 -17.18 -38.84 -61.36
N GLU A 231 -18.24 -38.23 -61.88
CA GLU A 231 -18.14 -37.25 -62.97
C GLU A 231 -17.36 -36.00 -62.54
N ALA A 232 -17.64 -35.47 -61.34
CA ALA A 232 -16.91 -34.33 -60.77
C ALA A 232 -15.43 -34.63 -60.45
N MET A 233 -15.06 -35.90 -60.25
CA MET A 233 -13.66 -36.32 -60.10
C MET A 233 -12.91 -36.33 -61.44
N MET A 234 -13.62 -36.59 -62.54
CA MET A 234 -13.01 -36.68 -63.88
C MET A 234 -12.86 -35.33 -64.56
N GLU A 235 -13.47 -34.26 -64.04
CA GLU A 235 -13.16 -32.89 -64.45
C GLU A 235 -11.82 -32.42 -63.85
N MET A 236 -10.80 -32.36 -64.69
CA MET A 236 -9.52 -31.73 -64.35
C MET A 236 -9.67 -30.21 -64.23
N ALA A 237 -9.09 -29.62 -63.19
CA ALA A 237 -9.01 -28.17 -63.05
C ALA A 237 -8.07 -27.56 -64.12
N GLU A 238 -8.23 -26.26 -64.39
CA GLU A 238 -7.49 -25.54 -65.47
C GLU A 238 -5.96 -25.62 -65.35
N ASP A 239 -5.42 -25.98 -64.18
CA ASP A 239 -4.00 -26.12 -63.88
C ASP A 239 -3.48 -27.57 -63.87
N GLU A 240 -4.31 -28.57 -64.17
CA GLU A 240 -3.92 -29.98 -64.29
C GLU A 240 -3.77 -30.40 -65.76
N SER A 241 -2.66 -31.07 -66.10
CA SER A 241 -2.40 -31.57 -67.45
C SER A 241 -1.93 -33.02 -67.42
N VAL A 242 -2.45 -33.85 -68.35
CA VAL A 242 -2.04 -35.25 -68.50
C VAL A 242 -0.93 -35.34 -69.53
N THR A 243 0.29 -35.65 -69.07
CA THR A 243 1.41 -36.04 -69.93
C THR A 243 1.40 -37.56 -70.13
N TRP A 244 1.18 -37.99 -71.37
CA TRP A 244 1.35 -39.39 -71.76
C TRP A 244 2.80 -39.61 -72.22
N GLU A 245 3.44 -40.67 -71.71
CA GLU A 245 4.76 -41.12 -72.15
C GLU A 245 4.52 -42.46 -72.88
N GLU A 246 4.77 -42.50 -74.20
CA GLU A 246 4.69 -43.73 -74.99
C GLU A 246 5.95 -44.59 -74.73
N GLU A 247 5.77 -45.87 -74.41
CA GLU A 247 6.85 -46.87 -74.29
C GLU A 247 7.58 -47.14 -75.61
#